data_AF-A0A9E4USV7-F1
#
_entry.id   AF-A0A9E4USV7-F1
#
_cell.length_a   1.000
_cell.length_b   1.000
_cell.length_c   1.000
_cell.angle_alpha   90.00
_cell.angle_beta   90.00
_cell.angle_gamma   90.00
#
_symmetry.space_group_name_H-M   'P 1'
#
loop_
_entity.id
_entity.type
_entity.pdbx_description
1 polymer ?
#
loop_
_entity_poly.entity_id
_entity_poly.type
_entity_poly.pdbx_seq_one_letter_code
_entity_poly.pdbx_strand_id
1 'polypeptide(L)' 'HLDETYIAWIGGFTEDSVFYYRVHSPVVLIEFDHQRGIALDDDEPTRNHIHTVVRTPNGNDYGKDLLRLHREQHHRNGV' A
#
# COMPACT_ATOMS: atom_id res chain seq x y z
N HIS A 1 -16.89 10.26 -0.06
CA HIS A 1 -15.98 10.08 -1.21
C HIS A 1 -16.26 8.84 -2.04
N LEU A 2 -17.46 8.21 -1.96
CA LEU A 2 -17.75 7.04 -2.80
C LEU A 2 -17.79 7.41 -4.29
N ASP A 3 -18.37 8.56 -4.62
CA ASP A 3 -18.44 9.07 -5.99
C ASP A 3 -17.07 9.42 -6.60
N GLU A 4 -16.04 9.52 -5.75
CA GLU A 4 -14.64 9.79 -6.11
C GLU A 4 -13.74 8.58 -5.80
N THR A 5 -14.33 7.39 -5.71
CA THR A 5 -13.59 6.14 -5.50
C THR A 5 -13.52 5.37 -6.80
N TYR A 6 -12.31 5.00 -7.18
CA TYR A 6 -12.03 4.36 -8.46
C TYR A 6 -11.29 3.05 -8.24
N ILE A 7 -11.63 2.07 -9.08
CA ILE A 7 -10.93 0.79 -9.17
C ILE A 7 -10.10 0.74 -10.45
N ALA A 8 -8.86 0.29 -10.32
CA ALA A 8 -8.00 -0.11 -11.43
C ALA A 8 -7.70 -1.60 -11.31
N TRP A 9 -7.62 -2.29 -12.45
CA TRP A 9 -7.36 -3.72 -12.55
C TRP A 9 -6.42 -4.00 -13.72
N ILE A 10 -5.46 -4.89 -13.52
CA ILE A 10 -4.59 -5.42 -14.56
C ILE A 10 -4.40 -6.92 -14.30
N GLY A 11 -4.44 -7.74 -15.35
CA GLY A 11 -4.22 -9.19 -15.24
C GLY A 11 -5.47 -10.01 -15.53
N GLY A 12 -5.38 -11.31 -15.26
CA GLY A 12 -6.44 -12.26 -15.61
C GLY A 12 -7.58 -12.30 -14.59
N PHE A 13 -8.69 -12.94 -14.98
CA PHE A 13 -9.91 -13.05 -14.18
C PHE A 13 -10.25 -14.49 -13.77
N THR A 14 -9.33 -15.43 -14.00
CA THR A 14 -9.51 -16.84 -13.62
C THR A 14 -8.88 -17.11 -12.26
N GLU A 15 -9.25 -18.24 -11.65
CA GLU A 15 -8.75 -18.65 -10.33
C GLU A 15 -7.21 -18.71 -10.23
N ASP A 16 -6.55 -19.03 -11.34
CA ASP A 16 -5.08 -19.16 -11.41
C ASP A 16 -4.36 -17.94 -11.97
N SER A 17 -5.09 -16.84 -12.22
CA SER A 17 -4.50 -15.62 -12.76
C SER A 17 -3.64 -14.88 -11.74
N VAL A 18 -2.53 -14.32 -12.23
CA VAL A 18 -1.86 -13.20 -11.57
C VAL A 18 -2.54 -11.90 -11.97
N PHE A 19 -2.62 -10.98 -11.01
CA PHE A 19 -3.31 -9.71 -11.18
C PHE A 19 -2.81 -8.66 -10.20
N TYR A 20 -3.09 -7.41 -10.58
CA TYR A 20 -2.95 -6.20 -9.80
C TYR A 20 -4.32 -5.55 -9.66
N TYR A 21 -4.62 -5.02 -8.48
CA TYR A 21 -5.71 -4.06 -8.34
C TYR A 21 -5.33 -2.90 -7.44
N ARG A 22 -6.00 -1.77 -7.69
CA ARG A 22 -5.95 -0.61 -6.81
C ARG A 22 -7.33 -0.01 -6.63
N VAL A 23 -7.75 0.14 -5.39
CA VAL A 23 -8.89 0.98 -5.00
C VAL A 23 -8.31 2.28 -4.46
N HIS A 24 -8.71 3.42 -5.02
CA HIS A 24 -8.20 4.70 -4.56
C HIS A 24 -9.28 5.77 -4.57
N SER A 25 -9.15 6.69 -3.62
CA SER A 25 -10.00 7.86 -3.42
C SER A 25 -9.17 8.97 -2.75
N PRO A 26 -9.73 10.16 -2.52
CA PRO A 26 -9.05 11.20 -1.74
C PRO A 26 -8.63 10.76 -0.33
N VAL A 27 -9.29 9.75 0.28
CA VAL A 27 -9.06 9.40 1.70
C VAL A 27 -8.45 8.02 1.92
N VAL A 28 -8.46 7.15 0.92
CA VAL A 28 -7.90 5.80 1.02
C VAL A 28 -7.27 5.38 -0.30
N LEU A 29 -6.13 4.69 -0.22
CA LEU A 29 -5.52 3.93 -1.30
C LEU A 29 -5.23 2.52 -0.80
N ILE A 30 -5.74 1.52 -1.49
CA ILE A 30 -5.49 0.09 -1.26
C ILE A 30 -4.93 -0.47 -2.55
N GLU A 31 -3.78 -1.12 -2.46
CA GLU A 31 -3.12 -1.75 -3.58
C GLU A 31 -2.76 -3.19 -3.25
N PHE A 32 -2.88 -4.05 -4.25
CA PHE A 32 -2.45 -5.43 -4.24
C PHE A 32 -1.77 -5.75 -5.57
N ASP A 33 -0.65 -6.45 -5.51
CA ASP A 33 0.12 -6.85 -6.68
C ASP A 33 0.74 -8.24 -6.52
N HIS A 34 0.68 -9.04 -7.59
CA HIS A 34 1.52 -10.22 -7.74
C HIS A 34 2.86 -9.76 -8.35
N GLN A 35 3.82 -9.43 -7.50
CA GLN A 35 5.08 -8.86 -7.96
C GLN A 35 6.08 -9.96 -8.30
N ARG A 36 6.81 -9.82 -9.41
CA ARG A 36 7.94 -10.71 -9.74
C ARG A 36 8.94 -10.79 -8.59
N GLY A 37 9.65 -11.91 -8.52
CA GLY A 37 10.70 -12.11 -7.54
C GLY A 37 11.84 -11.12 -7.75
N ILE A 38 12.23 -10.39 -6.70
CA ILE A 38 13.56 -9.75 -6.65
C ILE A 38 14.51 -10.61 -5.82
N ALA A 39 14.00 -11.21 -4.75
CA ALA A 39 14.70 -12.16 -3.88
C ALA A 39 14.30 -13.63 -4.14
N LEU A 40 13.33 -13.85 -5.03
CA LEU A 40 12.86 -15.16 -5.46
C LEU A 40 13.25 -15.34 -6.92
N ASP A 41 13.58 -16.58 -7.31
CA ASP A 41 14.08 -16.94 -8.65
C ASP A 41 12.93 -17.07 -9.67
N ASP A 42 12.05 -16.07 -9.69
CA ASP A 42 10.90 -15.96 -10.58
C ASP A 42 11.01 -14.64 -11.36
N ASP A 43 11.37 -14.71 -12.63
CA ASP A 43 11.52 -13.53 -13.51
C ASP A 43 10.16 -12.88 -13.86
N GLU A 44 9.06 -13.63 -13.70
CA GLU A 44 7.68 -13.21 -13.98
C GLU A 44 6.85 -13.14 -12.69
N PRO A 45 5.77 -12.34 -12.65
CA PRO A 45 4.75 -12.40 -11.61
C PRO A 45 4.22 -13.82 -11.36
N THR A 46 4.19 -14.24 -10.08
CA THR A 46 3.61 -15.53 -9.67
C THR A 46 2.69 -15.35 -8.47
N ARG A 47 1.90 -16.38 -8.15
CA ARG A 47 1.03 -16.42 -6.95
C ARG A 47 1.79 -16.68 -5.64
N ASN A 48 3.10 -16.92 -5.71
CA ASN A 48 3.93 -17.25 -4.55
C ASN A 48 4.41 -16.00 -3.79
N HIS A 49 4.21 -14.81 -4.36
CA HIS A 49 4.68 -13.56 -3.79
C HIS A 49 3.71 -12.42 -4.08
N ILE A 50 3.27 -11.74 -3.02
CA ILE A 50 2.33 -10.63 -3.11
C ILE A 50 2.86 -9.40 -2.38
N HIS A 51 2.53 -8.24 -2.92
CA HIS A 51 2.70 -6.95 -2.27
C HIS A 51 1.33 -6.36 -1.96
N THR A 52 1.22 -5.75 -0.79
CA THR A 52 0.01 -5.01 -0.41
C THR A 52 0.37 -3.70 0.24
N VAL A 53 -0.41 -2.67 -0.06
CA VAL A 53 -0.26 -1.33 0.51
C VAL A 53 -1.63 -0.80 0.90
N VAL A 54 -1.72 -0.23 2.10
CA VAL A 54 -2.87 0.56 2.53
C VAL A 54 -2.37 1.91 2.99
N ARG A 55 -2.93 2.98 2.41
CA ARG A 55 -2.57 4.36 2.70
C ARG A 55 -3.80 5.22 2.91
N THR A 56 -3.62 6.30 3.64
CA THR A 56 -4.59 7.39 3.81
C THR A 56 -3.97 8.69 3.26
N PRO A 57 -4.04 8.94 1.94
CA PRO A 57 -3.30 10.04 1.30
C PRO A 57 -3.53 11.41 1.95
N ASN A 58 -4.79 11.75 2.25
CA ASN A 58 -5.15 12.98 2.97
C ASN A 58 -5.21 12.84 4.50
N GLY A 59 -4.88 11.66 5.04
CA GLY A 59 -4.73 11.38 6.48
C GLY A 59 -3.32 11.64 7.01
N ASN A 60 -2.47 12.26 6.18
CA ASN A 60 -1.08 12.59 6.50
C ASN A 60 -0.24 11.36 6.87
N ASP A 61 -0.49 10.18 6.31
CA ASP A 61 0.25 8.96 6.65
C ASP A 61 1.63 8.87 5.96
N TYR A 62 1.84 9.65 4.91
CA TYR A 62 3.11 9.72 4.20
C TYR A 62 4.06 10.70 4.89
N GLY A 63 5.27 10.25 5.21
CA GLY A 63 6.32 11.11 5.75
C GLY A 63 6.08 11.59 7.19
N LYS A 64 5.25 10.91 7.98
CA LYS A 64 5.12 11.22 9.42
C LYS A 64 6.48 11.09 10.11
N ASP A 65 6.92 12.18 10.73
CA ASP A 65 8.05 12.18 11.65
C ASP A 65 7.62 11.65 13.03
N LEU A 66 7.43 10.33 13.09
CA LEU A 66 6.95 9.64 14.30
C LEU A 66 7.93 9.81 15.47
N LEU A 67 9.22 9.92 15.18
CA LEU A 67 10.24 10.10 16.22
C LEU A 67 10.13 11.48 16.86
N ARG A 68 10.01 12.56 16.08
CA ARG A 68 9.78 13.89 16.63
C ARG A 68 8.45 13.96 17.39
N LEU A 69 7.38 13.40 16.84
CA LEU A 69 6.07 13.35 17.51
C LEU A 69 6.17 12.67 18.88
N HIS A 70 6.83 11.51 18.94
CA HIS A 70 7.05 10.78 20.20
C HIS A 70 7.86 11.62 21.21
N ARG A 71 8.93 12.29 20.76
CA ARG A 71 9.74 13.17 21.62
C ARG A 71 8.91 14.33 22.17
N GLU A 72 8.10 14.97 21.33
CA GLU A 72 7.21 16.05 21.74
C GLU A 72 6.13 15.60 22.75
N GLN A 73 5.65 14.36 22.65
CA GLN A 73 4.58 13.86 23.50
C GLN A 73 5.06 13.26 24.82
N HIS A 74 6.23 12.61 24.83
CA HIS A 74 6.68 11.80 25.97
C HIS A 74 8.01 12.26 26.58
N HIS A 75 8.78 13.10 25.88
CA HIS A 75 10.11 13.51 26.30
C HIS A 75 10.32 15.04 26.25
N ARG A 76 9.22 15.81 26.28
CA ARG A 76 9.23 17.28 26.24
C ARG A 76 9.99 17.94 27.41
N ASN A 77 10.27 17.18 28.49
CA ASN A 77 10.89 17.68 29.71
C ASN A 77 12.23 16.98 30.03
N GLY A 78 13.09 16.77 29.04
CA GLY A 78 14.48 16.40 29.29
C GLY A 78 15.30 17.58 29.84
N VAL A 79 15.06 17.90 31.11
CA VAL A 79 16.15 18.29 32.03
C VAL A 79 16.72 16.99 32.58
#